data_AF-A0A8G2M709-F1
#
_entry.id   AF-A0A8G2M709-F1
#
_cell.length_a   1.000
_cell.length_b   1.000
_cell.length_c   1.000
_cell.angle_alpha   90.00
_cell.angle_beta   90.00
_cell.angle_gamma   90.00
#
_symmetry.space_group_name_H-M   'P 1'
#
loop_
_entity.id
_entity.type
_entity.pdbx_description
1 polymer ?
#
loop_
_entity_poly.entity_id
_entity_poly.type
_entity_poly.pdbx_seq_one_letter_code
_entity_poly.pdbx_strand_id
1 'polypeptide(L)'
;MIFEETEENTVLKSPSIYEVIKEIGAFNEDHFYCAIFIPSTEDHVYQLEKKLISVDDNFKNFGGFKSYRLLRPVKGTTYKIYFGFADRQTYEDFKNSDAFKDHFSKEALSHYFGSSGQHSSYFEKIFIPNKRIDSKKTSIGYAVNV
;
A
#
# COMPACT_ATOMS: atom_id res chain seq x y z
N MET A 1 3.95 -8.85 8.37
CA MET A 1 3.69 -7.41 8.64
C MET A 1 2.19 -7.26 8.78
N ILE A 2 1.73 -6.54 9.79
CA ILE A 2 0.31 -6.32 10.11
C ILE A 2 0.03 -4.82 9.90
N PHE A 3 -1.16 -4.50 9.41
CA PHE A 3 -1.67 -3.12 9.33
C PHE A 3 -3.10 -3.10 9.83
N GLU A 4 -3.56 -1.91 10.23
CA GLU A 4 -4.89 -1.65 10.76
C GLU A 4 -5.41 -0.37 10.09
N GLU A 5 -6.69 -0.37 9.72
CA GLU A 5 -7.43 0.82 9.28
C GLU A 5 -8.53 1.06 10.31
N THR A 6 -8.44 2.17 11.04
CA THR A 6 -9.35 2.51 12.14
C THR A 6 -9.41 4.03 12.32
N GLU A 7 -10.56 4.53 12.76
CA GLU A 7 -10.73 5.92 13.20
C GLU A 7 -10.38 6.09 14.70
N GLU A 8 -10.17 4.99 15.42
CA GLU A 8 -9.84 4.96 16.85
C GLU A 8 -8.32 4.87 17.10
N ASN A 9 -7.92 4.88 18.38
CA ASN A 9 -6.53 4.65 18.74
C ASN A 9 -6.10 3.22 18.37
N THR A 10 -5.04 3.11 17.58
CA THR A 10 -4.45 1.82 17.20
C THR A 10 -3.88 1.06 18.39
N VAL A 11 -4.05 -0.27 18.37
CA VAL A 11 -3.45 -1.20 19.34
C VAL A 11 -2.01 -1.59 18.98
N LEU A 12 -1.53 -1.18 17.81
CA LEU A 12 -0.19 -1.49 17.33
C LEU A 12 0.86 -0.68 18.10
N LYS A 13 1.96 -1.34 18.48
CA LYS A 13 3.09 -0.67 19.13
C LYS A 13 3.98 0.01 18.07
N SER A 14 4.11 1.33 18.16
CA SER A 14 4.95 2.16 17.27
C SER A 14 4.66 2.02 15.75
N PRO A 15 3.42 2.22 15.29
CA PRO A 15 3.08 2.09 13.88
C PRO A 15 3.58 3.30 13.06
N SER A 16 3.81 3.07 11.78
CA SER A 16 3.83 4.17 10.80
C SER A 16 2.38 4.59 10.54
N ILE A 17 2.03 5.81 10.95
CA ILE A 17 0.66 6.34 10.88
C ILE A 17 0.48 7.08 9.56
N TYR A 18 -0.67 6.84 8.92
CA TYR A 18 -1.05 7.46 7.66
C TYR A 18 -2.51 7.94 7.70
N GLU A 19 -2.79 9.02 6.98
CA GLU A 19 -4.14 9.48 6.65
C GLU A 19 -4.59 8.86 5.32
N VAL A 20 -5.85 8.43 5.22
CA VAL A 20 -6.44 7.94 3.99
C VAL A 20 -6.90 9.13 3.14
N ILE A 21 -6.26 9.34 1.98
CA ILE A 21 -6.60 10.44 1.06
C ILE A 21 -7.63 10.00 0.02
N LYS A 22 -7.48 8.76 -0.46
CA LYS A 22 -8.39 8.14 -1.42
C LYS A 22 -8.48 6.66 -1.16
N GLU A 23 -9.69 6.12 -1.24
CA GLU A 23 -9.94 4.70 -1.05
C GLU A 23 -10.96 4.14 -2.05
N ILE A 24 -10.77 2.87 -2.40
CA ILE A 24 -11.71 2.09 -3.20
C ILE A 24 -11.75 0.68 -2.62
N GLY A 25 -12.94 0.13 -2.42
CA GLY A 25 -13.13 -1.25 -1.91
C GLY A 25 -12.68 -1.45 -0.46
N ALA A 26 -12.90 -2.65 0.07
CA ALA A 26 -12.56 -3.02 1.44
C ALA A 26 -11.30 -3.90 1.49
N PHE A 27 -10.59 -3.85 2.61
CA PHE A 27 -9.57 -4.85 2.93
C PHE A 27 -10.19 -6.22 3.24
N ASN A 28 -9.44 -7.26 2.92
CA ASN A 28 -9.78 -8.66 3.14
C ASN A 28 -8.48 -9.47 3.23
N GLU A 29 -8.40 -10.39 4.20
CA GLU A 29 -7.20 -11.20 4.48
C GLU A 29 -6.88 -12.23 3.39
N ASP A 30 -7.85 -12.57 2.54
CA ASP A 30 -7.71 -13.52 1.44
C ASP A 30 -7.20 -12.87 0.14
N HIS A 31 -7.04 -11.55 0.11
CA HIS A 31 -6.52 -10.83 -1.05
C HIS A 31 -5.00 -10.68 -1.03
N PHE A 32 -4.41 -10.64 -2.22
CA PHE A 32 -3.05 -10.20 -2.43
C PHE A 32 -2.94 -8.69 -2.29
N TYR A 33 -1.88 -8.20 -1.63
CA TYR A 33 -1.58 -6.76 -1.61
C TYR A 33 -0.16 -6.47 -2.05
N CYS A 34 -0.01 -5.37 -2.77
CA CYS A 34 1.26 -4.67 -2.88
C CYS A 34 1.17 -3.32 -2.16
N ALA A 35 2.12 -3.07 -1.25
CA ALA A 35 2.39 -1.73 -0.76
C ALA A 35 3.52 -1.11 -1.59
N ILE A 36 3.26 0.05 -2.17
CA ILE A 36 4.26 0.86 -2.86
C ILE A 36 4.65 2.01 -1.94
N PHE A 37 5.94 2.14 -1.64
CA PHE A 37 6.48 3.25 -0.86
C PHE A 37 7.07 4.27 -1.83
N ILE A 38 6.52 5.48 -1.81
CA ILE A 38 6.84 6.55 -2.76
C ILE A 38 7.51 7.68 -1.97
N PRO A 39 8.86 7.76 -1.99
CA PRO A 39 9.57 8.83 -1.30
C PRO A 39 9.29 10.18 -1.99
N SER A 40 9.36 11.26 -1.23
CA SER A 40 9.37 12.62 -1.76
C SER A 40 10.19 13.54 -0.89
N THR A 41 10.45 14.76 -1.35
CA THR A 41 11.02 15.84 -0.53
C THR A 41 9.91 16.73 0.00
N GLU A 42 10.22 17.55 1.01
CA GLU A 42 9.29 18.56 1.52
C GLU A 42 8.83 19.51 0.41
N ASP A 43 9.70 19.84 -0.55
CA ASP A 43 9.40 20.72 -1.68
C ASP A 43 8.44 20.12 -2.73
N HIS A 44 8.34 18.78 -2.79
CA HIS A 44 7.59 18.06 -3.82
C HIS A 44 6.36 17.31 -3.29
N VAL A 45 6.19 17.24 -1.97
CA VAL A 45 5.13 16.48 -1.29
C VAL A 45 3.72 16.86 -1.77
N TYR A 46 3.47 18.15 -2.02
CA TYR A 46 2.18 18.66 -2.46
C TYR A 46 1.88 18.33 -3.93
N GLN A 47 2.89 18.45 -4.79
CA GLN A 47 2.77 18.19 -6.22
C GLN A 47 2.62 16.69 -6.49
N LEU A 48 3.33 15.86 -5.71
CA LEU A 48 3.16 14.41 -5.74
C LEU A 48 1.73 14.02 -5.37
N GLU A 49 1.21 14.54 -4.26
CA GLU A 49 -0.15 14.21 -3.84
C GLU A 49 -1.19 14.64 -4.88
N LYS A 50 -1.09 15.87 -5.39
CA LYS A 50 -1.98 16.36 -6.44
C LYS A 50 -1.95 15.48 -7.69
N LYS A 51 -0.76 15.00 -8.08
CA LYS A 51 -0.59 14.06 -9.21
C LYS A 51 -1.24 12.71 -8.93
N LEU A 52 -1.10 12.16 -7.72
CA LEU A 52 -1.67 10.87 -7.34
C LEU A 52 -3.20 10.93 -7.22
N ILE A 53 -3.74 12.02 -6.68
CA ILE A 53 -5.20 12.26 -6.60
C ILE A 53 -5.81 12.38 -7.99
N SER A 54 -5.10 13.00 -8.94
CA SER A 54 -5.61 13.24 -10.29
C SER A 54 -5.53 12.02 -11.22
N VAL A 55 -4.96 10.90 -10.77
CA VAL A 55 -5.00 9.65 -11.54
C VAL A 55 -6.44 9.16 -11.63
N ASP A 56 -6.88 8.91 -12.86
CA ASP A 56 -8.20 8.37 -13.15
C ASP A 56 -8.35 6.95 -12.60
N ASP A 57 -9.57 6.60 -12.16
CA ASP A 57 -9.84 5.33 -11.49
C ASP A 57 -10.02 4.14 -12.44
N ASN A 58 -9.70 4.27 -13.74
CA ASN A 58 -9.76 3.17 -14.71
C ASN A 58 -8.95 1.93 -14.32
N PHE A 59 -7.93 2.07 -13.47
CA PHE A 59 -7.19 0.92 -12.92
C PHE A 59 -8.09 -0.05 -12.15
N LYS A 60 -9.25 0.40 -11.62
CA LYS A 60 -10.21 -0.47 -10.92
C LYS A 60 -10.89 -1.50 -11.83
N ASN A 61 -10.83 -1.29 -13.15
CA ASN A 61 -11.46 -2.16 -14.14
C ASN A 61 -10.54 -3.33 -14.56
N PHE A 62 -9.30 -3.38 -14.06
CA PHE A 62 -8.39 -4.49 -14.34
C PHE A 62 -8.90 -5.78 -13.67
N GLY A 63 -8.74 -6.90 -14.39
CA GLY A 63 -9.10 -8.21 -13.88
C GLY A 63 -8.46 -8.48 -12.52
N GLY A 64 -9.26 -8.91 -11.56
CA GLY A 64 -8.78 -9.24 -10.21
C GLY A 64 -8.59 -8.06 -9.27
N PHE A 65 -8.81 -6.80 -9.68
CA PHE A 65 -8.76 -5.65 -8.75
C PHE A 65 -9.77 -5.81 -7.59
N LYS A 66 -9.36 -5.43 -6.37
CA LYS A 66 -10.18 -5.53 -5.15
C LYS A 66 -10.26 -4.23 -4.37
N SER A 67 -9.12 -3.59 -4.15
CA SER A 67 -9.08 -2.36 -3.36
C SER A 67 -7.88 -1.48 -3.67
N TYR A 68 -8.00 -0.21 -3.27
CA TYR A 68 -6.98 0.81 -3.38
C TYR A 68 -6.96 1.68 -2.13
N ARG A 69 -5.76 2.09 -1.71
CA ARG A 69 -5.57 3.20 -0.75
C ARG A 69 -4.44 4.09 -1.22
N LEU A 70 -4.68 5.41 -1.26
CA LEU A 70 -3.65 6.44 -1.27
C LEU A 70 -3.49 6.95 0.15
N LEU A 71 -2.27 6.81 0.70
CA LEU A 71 -2.00 7.07 2.11
C LEU A 71 -0.94 8.17 2.26
N ARG A 72 -1.31 9.27 2.93
CA ARG A 72 -0.40 10.36 3.30
C ARG A 72 0.26 10.04 4.64
N PRO A 73 1.59 10.11 4.78
CA PRO A 73 2.25 9.89 6.06
C PRO A 73 1.94 11.04 7.03
N VAL A 74 1.60 10.71 8.29
CA VAL A 74 1.51 11.73 9.36
C VAL A 74 2.89 12.28 9.73
N LYS A 75 3.94 11.47 9.55
CA LYS A 75 5.34 11.85 9.78
C LYS A 75 6.23 11.45 8.61
N GLY A 76 7.05 12.39 8.14
CA GLY A 76 7.94 12.20 7.00
C GLY A 76 7.23 12.44 5.67
N THR A 77 7.90 12.15 4.56
CA THR A 77 7.47 12.51 3.20
C THR A 77 7.29 11.31 2.27
N THR A 78 7.26 10.09 2.84
CA THR A 78 7.06 8.86 2.06
C THR A 78 5.59 8.47 2.03
N TYR A 79 4.95 8.72 0.89
CA TYR A 79 3.59 8.23 0.63
C TYR A 79 3.57 6.71 0.50
N LYS A 80 2.40 6.15 0.74
CA LYS A 80 2.17 4.72 0.56
C LYS A 80 0.93 4.50 -0.28
N ILE A 81 1.01 3.58 -1.22
CA ILE A 81 -0.16 3.08 -1.94
C ILE A 81 -0.35 1.62 -1.59
N TYR A 82 -1.59 1.21 -1.31
CA TYR A 82 -1.98 -0.19 -1.35
C TYR A 82 -2.79 -0.47 -2.61
N PHE A 83 -2.37 -1.52 -3.33
CA PHE A 83 -3.20 -2.18 -4.33
C PHE A 83 -3.58 -3.56 -3.83
N GLY A 84 -4.87 -3.81 -3.68
CA GLY A 84 -5.45 -5.12 -3.39
C GLY A 84 -5.92 -5.80 -4.67
N PHE A 85 -5.46 -7.03 -4.88
CA PHE A 85 -5.82 -7.87 -6.02
C PHE A 85 -6.23 -9.28 -5.55
N ALA A 86 -6.92 -10.02 -6.42
CA ALA A 86 -7.33 -11.39 -6.16
C ALA A 86 -6.13 -12.31 -5.92
N ASP A 87 -5.05 -12.09 -6.67
CA ASP A 87 -3.81 -12.86 -6.58
C ASP A 87 -2.63 -12.04 -7.12
N ARG A 88 -1.43 -12.63 -7.03
CA ARG A 88 -0.21 -11.99 -7.52
C ARG A 88 -0.22 -11.80 -9.04
N GLN A 89 -0.75 -12.76 -9.79
CA GLN A 89 -0.67 -12.73 -11.25
C GLN A 89 -1.44 -11.53 -11.81
N THR A 90 -2.66 -11.33 -11.32
CA THR A 90 -3.52 -10.20 -11.70
C THR A 90 -2.91 -8.84 -11.34
N TYR A 91 -2.17 -8.74 -10.22
CA TYR A 91 -1.38 -7.54 -9.91
C TYR A 91 -0.21 -7.32 -10.89
N GLU A 92 0.55 -8.37 -11.23
CA GLU A 92 1.68 -8.24 -12.16
C GLU A 92 1.19 -7.88 -13.58
N ASP A 93 0.03 -8.38 -14.01
CA ASP A 93 -0.60 -7.99 -15.28
C ASP A 93 -0.96 -6.49 -15.28
N PHE A 94 -1.56 -5.98 -14.20
CA PHE A 94 -1.80 -4.56 -14.01
C PHE A 94 -0.50 -3.75 -14.00
N LYS A 95 0.52 -4.20 -13.28
CA LYS A 95 1.83 -3.54 -13.20
C LYS A 95 2.53 -3.41 -14.56
N ASN A 96 2.29 -4.36 -15.47
CA ASN A 96 2.84 -4.35 -16.82
C ASN A 96 2.05 -3.47 -17.80
N SER A 97 0.91 -2.92 -17.40
CA SER A 97 0.10 -2.02 -18.23
C SER A 97 0.61 -0.57 -18.22
N ASP A 98 0.21 0.19 -19.23
CA ASP A 98 0.50 1.63 -19.31
C ASP A 98 -0.18 2.41 -18.17
N ALA A 99 -1.37 1.97 -17.75
CA ALA A 99 -2.07 2.56 -16.60
C ALA A 99 -1.24 2.52 -15.31
N PHE A 100 -0.41 1.49 -15.11
CA PHE A 100 0.54 1.47 -14.01
C PHE A 100 1.81 2.24 -14.33
N LYS A 101 2.42 1.98 -15.50
CA LYS A 101 3.72 2.55 -15.88
C LYS A 101 3.71 4.07 -15.94
N ASP A 102 2.62 4.68 -16.38
CA ASP A 102 2.52 6.13 -16.57
C ASP A 102 2.16 6.90 -15.29
N HIS A 103 1.72 6.18 -14.25
CA HIS A 103 1.12 6.80 -13.06
C HIS A 103 1.74 6.38 -11.72
N PHE A 104 2.16 5.12 -11.59
CA PHE A 104 2.57 4.54 -10.31
C PHE A 104 3.99 3.98 -10.32
N SER A 105 4.62 3.83 -11.49
CA SER A 105 6.00 3.34 -11.58
C SER A 105 7.00 4.29 -10.93
N LYS A 106 8.17 3.74 -10.62
CA LYS A 106 9.32 4.53 -10.17
C LYS A 106 9.66 5.61 -11.17
N GLU A 107 9.65 5.28 -12.46
CA GLU A 107 10.00 6.16 -13.56
C GLU A 107 9.03 7.35 -13.65
N ALA A 108 7.72 7.08 -13.60
CA ALA A 108 6.67 8.12 -13.64
C ALA A 108 6.72 9.09 -12.45
N LEU A 109 7.18 8.62 -11.30
CA LEU A 109 7.19 9.39 -10.05
C LEU A 109 8.57 9.94 -9.68
N SER A 110 9.62 9.57 -10.43
CA SER A 110 11.02 9.89 -10.09
C SER A 110 11.32 11.37 -9.91
N HIS A 111 10.61 12.25 -10.65
CA HIS A 111 10.75 13.70 -10.53
C HIS A 111 10.41 14.23 -9.13
N TYR A 112 9.58 13.52 -8.36
CA TYR A 112 9.15 13.94 -7.01
C TYR A 112 10.08 13.47 -5.90
N PHE A 113 11.08 12.63 -6.19
CA PHE A 113 11.95 12.03 -5.16
C PHE A 113 13.02 13.00 -4.65
N GLY A 114 13.31 14.06 -5.40
CA GLY A 114 14.39 15.01 -5.14
C GLY A 114 15.79 14.48 -5.50
N SER A 115 16.75 15.39 -5.59
CA SER A 115 18.13 15.12 -6.02
C SER A 115 18.94 14.30 -5.01
N SER A 116 18.50 14.24 -3.75
CA SER A 116 19.14 13.55 -2.64
C SER A 116 18.47 12.20 -2.38
N GLY A 117 18.67 11.25 -3.29
CA GLY A 117 18.18 9.86 -3.18
C GLY A 117 18.77 9.02 -2.04
N GLN A 118 19.17 9.63 -0.91
CA GLN A 118 19.90 8.96 0.17
C GLN A 118 19.02 8.36 1.29
N HIS A 119 17.73 8.74 1.43
CA HIS A 119 16.99 8.37 2.66
C HIS A 119 15.76 7.47 2.50
N SER A 120 15.22 7.30 1.30
CA SER A 120 14.19 6.27 1.05
C SER A 120 14.07 6.06 -0.45
N SER A 121 14.28 4.81 -0.91
CA SER A 121 14.08 4.45 -2.31
C SER A 121 12.60 4.15 -2.56
N TYR A 122 12.12 4.36 -3.78
CA TYR A 122 10.89 3.72 -4.22
C TYR A 122 11.05 2.21 -4.08
N PHE A 123 10.13 1.53 -3.39
CA PHE A 123 10.12 0.06 -3.34
C PHE A 123 8.72 -0.50 -3.15
N GLU A 124 8.57 -1.75 -3.53
CA GLU A 124 7.34 -2.52 -3.39
C GLU A 124 7.52 -3.58 -2.31
N LYS A 125 6.49 -3.74 -1.48
CA LYS A 125 6.39 -4.81 -0.50
C LYS A 125 5.14 -5.62 -0.74
N ILE A 126 5.32 -6.91 -0.97
CA ILE A 126 4.24 -7.84 -1.26
C ILE A 126 3.71 -8.44 0.05
N PHE A 127 2.39 -8.59 0.10
CA PHE A 127 1.65 -9.29 1.15
C PHE A 127 0.80 -10.36 0.50
N ILE A 128 1.02 -11.59 0.90
CA ILE A 128 0.29 -12.75 0.40
C ILE A 128 -0.69 -13.14 1.51
N PRO A 129 -1.92 -13.55 1.15
CA PRO A 129 -2.86 -14.14 2.10
C PRO A 129 -2.19 -15.20 2.96
N ASN A 130 -2.48 -15.19 4.26
CA ASN A 130 -2.14 -16.31 5.12
C ASN A 130 -3.05 -17.47 4.76
N LYS A 131 -2.69 -18.23 3.71
CA LYS A 131 -3.31 -19.53 3.49
C LYS A 131 -2.96 -20.38 4.70
N ARG A 132 -3.88 -20.51 5.66
CA ARG A 132 -3.83 -21.59 6.64
C ARG A 132 -3.78 -22.88 5.83
N ILE A 133 -2.59 -23.49 5.77
CA ILE A 133 -2.48 -24.91 5.49
C ILE A 133 -3.21 -25.56 6.65
N ASP A 134 -4.39 -26.11 6.39
CA ASP A 134 -5.16 -26.87 7.37
C ASP A 134 -4.41 -28.20 7.62
N SER A 135 -3.35 -28.14 8.42
CA SER A 135 -2.63 -29.32 8.90
C SER A 135 -2.73 -29.40 10.42
N LYS A 136 -3.85 -30.00 10.85
CA LYS A 136 -4.09 -30.59 12.18
C LYS A 136 -3.98 -29.64 13.39
N LYS A 137 -5.09 -29.60 14.14
CA LYS A 137 -5.20 -29.15 15.54
C LYS A 137 -3.86 -29.26 16.31
N THR A 138 -3.31 -28.13 16.71
CA THR A 138 -2.46 -28.04 17.90
C THR A 138 -2.86 -26.77 18.65
N SER A 139 -3.51 -26.97 19.79
CA SER A 139 -3.82 -25.92 20.76
C SER A 139 -2.53 -25.29 21.27
N ILE A 140 -2.45 -23.96 21.28
CA ILE A 140 -1.46 -23.25 22.08
C ILE A 140 -2.18 -22.06 22.74
N GLY A 141 -2.41 -22.19 24.05
CA GLY A 141 -2.99 -21.13 24.87
C GLY A 141 -1.93 -20.14 25.35
N TYR A 142 -2.38 -18.94 25.74
CA TYR A 142 -1.60 -18.04 26.58
C TYR A 142 -2.45 -17.50 27.71
N ALA A 143 -1.86 -17.55 28.91
CA ALA A 143 -2.45 -17.18 30.19
C ALA A 143 -2.68 -15.67 30.29
N VAL A 144 -3.78 -15.30 30.95
CA VAL A 144 -4.01 -13.94 31.45
C VAL A 144 -3.54 -13.95 32.91
N ASN A 145 -2.48 -13.21 33.22
CA ASN A 145 -2.19 -12.86 34.62
C ASN A 145 -3.08 -11.68 34.99
N VAL A 146 -3.87 -11.88 36.03
CA VAL A 146 -4.68 -10.87 36.72
C VAL A 146 -3.77 -10.00 37.59
#